data_AF-A0A519Q6B0-F1
#
_entry.id   AF-A0A519Q6B0-F1
#
_cell.length_a   1.000
_cell.length_b   1.000
_cell.length_c   1.000
_cell.angle_alpha   90.00
_cell.angle_beta   90.00
_cell.angle_gamma   90.00
#
_symmetry.space_group_name_H-M   'P 1'
#
loop_
_entity.id
_entity.type
_entity.pdbx_description
1 polymer ?
#
loop_
_entity_poly.entity_id
_entity_poly.type
_entity_poly.pdbx_seq_one_letter_code
_entity_poly.pdbx_strand_id
1 'polypeptide(L)'
;EKNQAIAHQIADCHVNGQPILVGTVSIEKSEQLSELLNTYAYEVEKRTLKPEHRAIGDAMRSDDEKTRFAARKQFNALKPEAFDIEIVKGRGIPHSVLNARQHELEAYIVADAGLPGAVTIATNMAGRGTDIQLGGNLEMRLAKWRLDQRNLAVAVTPEMEAAEEARLKADIAVQKEKALAAGGLFVLGTERHESRRIDNQLRGRTGRQGDPGTSKFYLSCEDDLLRIFAGERLDSIMRSFGVAEGEAITHPWLNRAIETAQKRVETRNYDIRKNLLKYDDVVNDQRKAVFEQRQEFMDATDLSELVAEFRRDVISDLVERYMPPKAYAEQWDIAGLDEKVRGELGLELPLADWAAEEGVSNEEIEERL
;
A
#
# COMPACT_ATOMS: atom_id res chain seq x y z
N GLU A 1 12.93 15.50 -18.71
CA GLU A 1 11.72 16.32 -19.00
C GLU A 1 10.58 16.11 -18.00
N LYS A 2 10.10 14.86 -17.80
CA LYS A 2 9.00 14.54 -16.87
C LYS A 2 9.09 15.27 -15.52
N ASN A 3 10.22 15.16 -14.83
CA ASN A 3 10.40 15.75 -13.50
C ASN A 3 10.36 17.29 -13.51
N GLN A 4 10.82 17.94 -14.59
CA GLN A 4 10.72 19.39 -14.74
C GLN A 4 9.27 19.83 -14.94
N ALA A 5 8.50 19.10 -15.76
CA ALA A 5 7.08 19.37 -15.94
C ALA A 5 6.26 19.14 -14.65
N ILE A 6 6.66 18.16 -13.82
CA ILE A 6 6.10 17.95 -12.48
C ILE A 6 6.45 19.12 -11.56
N ALA A 7 7.72 19.53 -11.49
CA ALA A 7 8.17 20.65 -10.67
C ALA A 7 7.46 21.96 -11.05
N HIS A 8 7.29 22.22 -12.35
CA HIS A 8 6.50 23.35 -12.85
C HIS A 8 5.04 23.29 -12.39
N GLN A 9 4.38 22.11 -12.49
CA GLN A 9 3.00 21.95 -12.03
C GLN A 9 2.87 22.16 -10.51
N ILE A 10 3.87 21.72 -9.73
CA ILE A 10 3.91 21.93 -8.29
C ILE A 10 4.06 23.42 -7.97
N ALA A 11 4.95 24.14 -8.67
CA ALA A 11 5.11 25.60 -8.53
C ALA A 11 3.81 26.34 -8.83
N ASP A 12 3.14 25.98 -9.92
CA ASP A 12 1.87 26.57 -10.32
C ASP A 12 0.79 26.39 -9.25
N CYS A 13 0.61 25.17 -8.73
CA CYS A 13 -0.33 24.92 -7.63
C CYS A 13 0.06 25.70 -6.35
N HIS A 14 1.33 25.67 -5.97
CA HIS A 14 1.84 26.35 -4.78
C HIS A 14 1.57 27.87 -4.82
N VAL A 15 1.93 28.52 -5.92
CA VAL A 15 1.77 29.98 -6.09
C VAL A 15 0.29 30.39 -6.17
N ASN A 16 -0.54 29.59 -6.82
CA ASN A 16 -1.98 29.83 -6.88
C ASN A 16 -2.73 29.44 -5.58
N GLY A 17 -2.01 28.95 -4.56
CA GLY A 17 -2.58 28.58 -3.28
C GLY A 17 -3.39 27.27 -3.32
N GLN A 18 -3.23 26.46 -4.37
CA GLN A 18 -3.85 25.15 -4.46
C GLN A 18 -2.99 24.11 -3.71
N PRO A 19 -3.52 23.43 -2.68
CA PRO A 19 -2.79 22.34 -2.03
C PRO A 19 -2.53 21.21 -3.03
N ILE A 20 -1.33 20.61 -2.99
CA ILE A 20 -0.93 19.52 -3.87
C ILE A 20 -0.33 18.34 -3.09
N LEU A 21 -0.84 17.15 -3.39
CA LEU A 21 -0.31 15.86 -2.96
C LEU A 21 0.35 15.15 -4.14
N VAL A 22 1.63 14.87 -4.03
CA VAL A 22 2.43 14.20 -5.06
C VAL A 22 2.72 12.76 -4.63
N GLY A 23 2.24 11.77 -5.37
CA GLY A 23 2.50 10.36 -5.13
C GLY A 23 3.66 9.85 -5.99
N THR A 24 4.70 9.29 -5.36
CA THR A 24 5.79 8.56 -6.02
C THR A 24 5.68 7.05 -5.79
N VAL A 25 6.41 6.25 -6.57
CA VAL A 25 6.44 4.77 -6.44
C VAL A 25 7.56 4.26 -5.54
N SER A 26 8.54 5.10 -5.19
CA SER A 26 9.66 4.74 -4.33
C SER A 26 10.20 5.91 -3.51
N ILE A 27 10.96 5.59 -2.47
CA ILE A 27 11.59 6.58 -1.57
C ILE A 27 12.63 7.37 -2.35
N GLU A 28 13.44 6.70 -3.17
CA GLU A 28 14.48 7.31 -4.00
C GLU A 28 13.89 8.34 -4.96
N LYS A 29 12.74 8.03 -5.57
CA LYS A 29 12.01 8.98 -6.44
C LYS A 29 11.47 10.18 -5.65
N SER A 30 11.02 9.97 -4.42
CA SER A 30 10.59 11.06 -3.53
C SER A 30 11.75 11.98 -3.16
N GLU A 31 12.90 11.42 -2.80
CA GLU A 31 14.11 12.16 -2.46
C GLU A 31 14.66 12.93 -3.67
N GLN A 32 14.74 12.30 -4.85
CA GLN A 32 15.14 12.96 -6.10
C GLN A 32 14.22 14.14 -6.45
N LEU A 33 12.91 13.98 -6.28
CA LEU A 33 11.96 15.06 -6.51
C LEU A 33 12.14 16.17 -5.47
N SER A 34 12.32 15.82 -4.20
CA SER A 34 12.56 16.77 -3.11
C SER A 34 13.81 17.63 -3.37
N GLU A 35 14.93 17.02 -3.75
CA GLU A 35 16.16 17.72 -4.12
C GLU A 35 15.98 18.66 -5.31
N LEU A 36 15.25 18.21 -6.33
CA LEU A 36 14.88 19.05 -7.46
C LEU A 36 14.07 20.26 -6.99
N LEU A 37 13.02 20.06 -6.20
CA LEU A 37 12.16 21.14 -5.71
C LEU A 37 12.90 22.16 -4.85
N ASN A 38 13.90 21.75 -4.07
CA ASN A 38 14.72 22.64 -3.25
C ASN A 38 15.55 23.62 -4.10
N THR A 39 15.99 23.19 -5.28
CA THR A 39 16.87 23.98 -6.15
C THR A 39 16.15 24.61 -7.34
N TYR A 40 14.93 24.16 -7.63
CA TYR A 40 14.11 24.55 -8.78
C TYR A 40 13.82 26.06 -8.77
N ALA A 41 14.20 26.72 -9.86
CA ALA A 41 13.81 28.09 -10.14
C ALA A 41 12.54 28.08 -10.99
N TYR A 42 11.51 28.80 -10.57
CA TYR A 42 10.23 28.82 -11.24
C TYR A 42 9.80 30.25 -11.58
N GLU A 43 9.09 30.35 -12.69
CA GLU A 43 8.40 31.55 -13.16
C GLU A 43 7.00 31.08 -13.56
N VAL A 44 6.01 31.45 -12.76
CA VAL A 44 4.62 31.00 -12.95
C VAL A 44 3.66 32.17 -12.95
N GLU A 45 2.63 32.06 -13.77
CA GLU A 45 1.57 33.05 -13.86
C GLU A 45 0.54 32.82 -12.76
N LYS A 46 0.43 33.78 -11.85
CA LYS A 46 -0.68 33.85 -10.91
C LYS A 46 -1.84 34.56 -11.58
N ARG A 47 -2.94 33.84 -11.80
CA ARG A 47 -4.14 34.36 -12.46
C ARG A 47 -5.24 34.62 -11.45
N THR A 48 -5.53 35.89 -11.21
CA THR A 48 -6.66 36.31 -10.37
C THR A 48 -7.81 36.78 -11.24
N LEU A 49 -9.00 36.23 -10.99
CA LEU A 49 -10.20 36.58 -11.75
C LEU A 49 -10.60 38.03 -11.43
N LYS A 50 -10.82 38.86 -12.46
CA LYS A 50 -11.25 40.25 -12.26
C LYS A 50 -12.61 40.32 -11.57
N PRO A 51 -12.91 41.40 -10.82
CA PRO A 51 -14.16 41.54 -10.06
C PRO A 51 -15.42 41.36 -10.92
N GLU A 52 -15.37 41.79 -12.18
CA GLU A 52 -16.45 41.68 -13.17
C GLU A 52 -16.81 40.23 -13.55
N HIS A 53 -15.88 39.28 -13.40
CA HIS A 53 -16.09 37.86 -13.69
C HIS A 53 -16.23 37.00 -12.43
N ARG A 54 -16.15 37.60 -11.22
CA ARG A 54 -16.18 36.91 -9.93
C ARG A 54 -17.40 36.01 -9.75
N ALA A 55 -18.56 36.43 -10.29
CA ALA A 55 -19.79 35.66 -10.27
C ALA A 55 -19.67 34.26 -10.92
N ILE A 56 -18.80 34.10 -11.94
CA ILE A 56 -18.54 32.80 -12.58
C ILE A 56 -17.77 31.89 -11.63
N GLY A 57 -16.78 32.44 -10.92
CA GLY A 57 -16.03 31.71 -9.90
C GLY A 57 -16.89 31.30 -8.70
N ASP A 58 -17.85 32.14 -8.31
CA ASP A 58 -18.79 31.82 -7.22
C ASP A 58 -19.82 30.77 -7.66
N ALA A 59 -20.31 30.83 -8.91
CA ALA A 59 -21.20 29.81 -9.47
C ALA A 59 -20.52 28.42 -9.60
N MET A 60 -19.19 28.37 -9.75
CA MET A 60 -18.42 27.12 -9.69
C MET A 60 -18.37 26.49 -8.29
N ARG A 61 -18.77 27.22 -7.24
CA ARG A 61 -18.88 26.70 -5.87
C ARG A 61 -20.32 26.34 -5.48
N SER A 62 -21.26 26.43 -6.42
CA SER A 62 -22.66 26.07 -6.19
C SER A 62 -22.82 24.57 -5.90
N ASP A 63 -23.65 24.23 -4.93
CA ASP A 63 -24.03 22.85 -4.63
C ASP A 63 -24.79 22.20 -5.80
N ASP A 64 -25.51 22.99 -6.59
CA ASP A 64 -26.24 22.52 -7.78
C ASP A 64 -25.29 22.11 -8.90
N GLU A 65 -25.35 20.82 -9.28
CA GLU A 65 -24.48 20.20 -10.28
C GLU A 65 -24.57 20.87 -11.66
N LYS A 66 -25.78 21.24 -12.08
CA LYS A 66 -26.00 21.88 -13.40
C LYS A 66 -25.36 23.27 -13.45
N THR A 67 -25.53 24.05 -12.39
CA THR A 67 -24.94 25.39 -12.24
C THR A 67 -23.42 25.29 -12.23
N ARG A 68 -22.85 24.35 -11.46
CA ARG A 68 -21.41 24.10 -11.41
C ARG A 68 -20.83 23.73 -12.77
N PHE A 69 -21.49 22.81 -13.49
CA PHE A 69 -21.04 22.35 -14.80
C PHE A 69 -21.07 23.48 -15.84
N ALA A 70 -22.15 24.26 -15.86
CA ALA A 70 -22.28 25.43 -16.74
C ALA A 70 -21.22 26.49 -16.44
N ALA A 71 -21.00 26.80 -15.16
CA ALA A 71 -19.99 27.75 -14.72
C ALA A 71 -18.57 27.29 -15.06
N ARG A 72 -18.26 25.99 -14.89
CA ARG A 72 -16.96 25.41 -15.29
C ARG A 72 -16.72 25.55 -16.79
N LYS A 73 -17.74 25.31 -17.61
CA LYS A 73 -17.68 25.50 -19.06
C LYS A 73 -17.43 26.96 -19.45
N GLN A 74 -18.10 27.90 -18.77
CA GLN A 74 -17.89 29.33 -18.97
C GLN A 74 -16.51 29.80 -18.53
N PHE A 75 -16.04 29.34 -17.36
CA PHE A 75 -14.72 29.66 -16.84
C PHE A 75 -13.60 29.17 -17.77
N ASN A 76 -13.71 27.95 -18.29
CA ASN A 76 -12.75 27.41 -19.25
C ASN A 76 -12.76 28.14 -20.61
N ALA A 77 -13.83 28.89 -20.91
CA ALA A 77 -13.96 29.69 -22.12
C ALA A 77 -13.53 31.16 -21.94
N LEU A 78 -13.14 31.58 -20.73
CA LEU A 78 -12.68 32.93 -20.46
C LEU A 78 -11.33 33.18 -21.14
N LYS A 79 -11.21 34.36 -21.77
CA LYS A 79 -9.97 34.83 -22.39
C LYS A 79 -8.98 35.32 -21.32
N PRO A 80 -7.67 35.38 -21.61
CA PRO A 80 -6.66 35.89 -20.68
C PRO A 80 -6.98 37.30 -20.13
N GLU A 81 -7.70 38.12 -20.89
CA GLU A 81 -8.15 39.48 -20.52
C GLU A 81 -9.06 39.51 -19.28
N ALA A 82 -9.74 38.39 -18.97
CA ALA A 82 -10.62 38.24 -17.80
C ALA A 82 -9.86 38.04 -16.48
N PHE A 83 -8.53 37.90 -16.56
CA PHE A 83 -7.65 37.66 -15.43
C PHE A 83 -6.63 38.79 -15.30
N ASP A 84 -6.35 39.18 -14.06
CA ASP A 84 -5.13 39.89 -13.72
C ASP A 84 -4.01 38.85 -13.61
N ILE A 85 -2.98 39.00 -14.45
CA ILE A 85 -1.87 38.06 -14.55
C ILE A 85 -0.64 38.70 -13.89
N GLU A 86 -0.21 38.11 -12.78
CA GLU A 86 1.03 38.48 -12.11
C GLU A 86 2.06 37.36 -12.33
N ILE A 87 3.28 37.72 -12.76
CA ILE A 87 4.36 36.74 -12.90
C ILE A 87 5.10 36.64 -11.57
N VAL A 88 5.00 35.48 -10.93
CA VAL A 88 5.69 35.20 -9.68
C VAL A 88 6.93 34.38 -9.98
N LYS A 89 8.10 34.92 -9.61
CA LYS A 89 9.38 34.25 -9.72
C LYS A 89 9.86 33.84 -8.33
N GLY A 90 10.43 32.65 -8.23
CA GLY A 90 10.95 32.13 -6.98
C GLY A 90 11.97 31.03 -7.19
N ARG A 91 12.60 30.62 -6.09
CA ARG A 91 13.53 29.49 -6.07
C ARG A 91 13.32 28.68 -4.81
N GLY A 92 13.24 27.36 -4.98
CA GLY A 92 12.93 26.45 -3.90
C GLY A 92 11.43 26.47 -3.58
N ILE A 93 10.81 25.29 -3.60
CA ILE A 93 9.40 25.14 -3.23
C ILE A 93 9.33 24.45 -1.87
N PRO A 94 8.81 25.08 -0.81
CA PRO A 94 8.63 24.42 0.48
C PRO A 94 7.72 23.19 0.35
N HIS A 95 8.19 22.05 0.83
CA HIS A 95 7.45 20.79 0.74
C HIS A 95 7.78 19.86 1.91
N SER A 96 6.88 18.91 2.16
CA SER A 96 7.06 17.85 3.15
C SER A 96 7.08 16.49 2.47
N VAL A 97 7.95 15.57 2.93
CA VAL A 97 8.10 14.22 2.35
C VAL A 97 7.63 13.16 3.35
N LEU A 98 6.82 12.21 2.88
CA LEU A 98 6.31 11.07 3.64
C LEU A 98 6.91 9.77 3.09
N ASN A 99 7.67 9.08 3.93
CA ASN A 99 8.45 7.89 3.54
C ASN A 99 7.95 6.57 4.17
N ALA A 100 6.80 6.60 4.84
CA ALA A 100 6.20 5.47 5.57
C ALA A 100 7.10 4.87 6.68
N ARG A 101 8.01 5.67 7.25
CA ARG A 101 8.92 5.23 8.33
C ARG A 101 8.38 5.56 9.72
N GLN A 102 7.68 6.69 9.88
CA GLN A 102 7.22 7.20 11.17
C GLN A 102 5.76 7.65 11.09
N HIS A 103 4.83 6.74 11.41
CA HIS A 103 3.41 6.98 11.19
C HIS A 103 2.82 8.17 11.96
N GLU A 104 3.25 8.41 13.21
CA GLU A 104 2.72 9.52 14.02
C GLU A 104 3.13 10.89 13.50
N LEU A 105 4.41 11.07 13.16
CA LEU A 105 4.92 12.34 12.61
C LEU A 105 4.35 12.63 11.22
N GLU A 106 4.19 11.58 10.41
CA GLU A 106 3.55 11.68 9.09
C GLU A 106 2.08 12.12 9.20
N ALA A 107 1.38 11.74 10.26
CA ALA A 107 -0.02 12.12 10.44
C ALA A 107 -0.19 13.64 10.62
N TYR A 108 0.74 14.33 11.28
CA TYR A 108 0.73 15.80 11.38
C TYR A 108 1.00 16.47 10.03
N ILE A 109 1.89 15.92 9.22
CA ILE A 109 2.16 16.43 7.87
C ILE A 109 0.91 16.29 6.99
N VAL A 110 0.25 15.13 7.04
CA VAL A 110 -0.98 14.88 6.26
C VAL A 110 -2.11 15.80 6.72
N ALA A 111 -2.19 16.12 8.01
CA ALA A 111 -3.18 17.05 8.56
C ALA A 111 -3.05 18.48 8.00
N ASP A 112 -1.83 18.92 7.70
CA ASP A 112 -1.55 20.24 7.11
C ASP A 112 -1.50 20.23 5.57
N ALA A 113 -1.54 19.04 4.93
CA ALA A 113 -1.48 18.90 3.47
C ALA A 113 -2.64 19.57 2.72
N GLY A 114 -3.76 19.86 3.41
CA GLY A 114 -4.91 20.56 2.85
C GLY A 114 -4.86 22.08 2.96
N LEU A 115 -3.78 22.65 3.49
CA LEU A 115 -3.62 24.11 3.59
C LEU A 115 -3.34 24.75 2.22
N PRO A 116 -3.79 26.00 1.99
CA PRO A 116 -3.51 26.70 0.75
C PRO A 116 -2.02 26.72 0.39
N GLY A 117 -1.68 26.23 -0.80
CA GLY A 117 -0.32 26.16 -1.32
C GLY A 117 0.56 25.09 -0.67
N ALA A 118 0.05 24.24 0.23
CA ALA A 118 0.85 23.17 0.82
C ALA A 118 1.27 22.14 -0.25
N VAL A 119 2.54 21.73 -0.20
CA VAL A 119 3.11 20.70 -1.08
C VAL A 119 3.51 19.51 -0.22
N THR A 120 2.91 18.36 -0.48
CA THR A 120 3.23 17.10 0.23
C THR A 120 3.61 16.03 -0.78
N ILE A 121 4.79 15.44 -0.63
CA ILE A 121 5.25 14.28 -1.40
C ILE A 121 5.03 13.02 -0.57
N ALA A 122 4.35 12.03 -1.13
CA ALA A 122 4.05 10.76 -0.49
C ALA A 122 4.63 9.59 -1.29
N THR A 123 5.44 8.78 -0.62
CA THR A 123 5.94 7.54 -1.21
C THR A 123 4.87 6.44 -1.14
N ASN A 124 4.51 5.86 -2.28
CA ASN A 124 3.54 4.78 -2.43
C ASN A 124 2.18 5.09 -1.76
N MET A 125 1.94 4.47 -0.61
CA MET A 125 0.73 4.63 0.20
C MET A 125 1.00 5.34 1.53
N ALA A 126 2.12 6.09 1.66
CA ALA A 126 2.37 6.90 2.84
C ALA A 126 1.22 7.90 3.07
N GLY A 127 0.85 8.11 4.33
CA GLY A 127 -0.36 8.88 4.68
C GLY A 127 -1.70 8.16 4.40
N ARG A 128 -1.68 6.85 4.13
CA ARG A 128 -2.92 6.05 4.05
C ARG A 128 -3.55 5.88 5.43
N GLY A 129 -4.85 6.11 5.51
CA GLY A 129 -5.63 6.01 6.75
C GLY A 129 -6.07 7.38 7.28
N THR A 130 -5.31 8.44 6.99
CA THR A 130 -5.65 9.81 7.39
C THR A 130 -6.35 10.56 6.26
N ASP A 131 -7.41 11.30 6.60
CA ASP A 131 -8.12 12.17 5.67
C ASP A 131 -7.41 13.52 5.52
N ILE A 132 -7.35 14.03 4.29
CA ILE A 132 -6.80 15.36 4.00
C ILE A 132 -7.96 16.33 3.95
N GLN A 133 -8.16 17.07 5.04
CA GLN A 133 -9.21 18.09 5.12
C GLN A 133 -8.69 19.41 4.56
N LEU A 134 -9.43 20.01 3.63
CA LEU A 134 -9.12 21.34 3.11
C LEU A 134 -9.19 22.37 4.24
N GLY A 135 -8.15 23.20 4.36
CA GLY A 135 -8.00 24.18 5.44
C GLY A 135 -7.32 23.65 6.71
N GLY A 136 -7.04 22.36 6.80
CA GLY A 136 -6.35 21.72 7.92
C GLY A 136 -7.27 20.95 8.86
N ASN A 137 -6.70 20.04 9.66
CA ASN A 137 -7.43 19.21 10.62
C ASN A 137 -7.40 19.80 12.04
N LEU A 138 -8.58 20.05 12.62
CA LEU A 138 -8.73 20.65 13.94
C LEU A 138 -8.12 19.80 15.06
N GLU A 139 -8.45 18.51 15.09
CA GLU A 139 -8.03 17.58 16.15
C GLU A 139 -6.50 17.50 16.22
N MET A 140 -5.84 17.35 15.07
CA MET A 140 -4.39 17.25 14.98
C MET A 140 -3.69 18.56 15.34
N ARG A 141 -4.25 19.70 14.94
CA ARG A 141 -3.72 21.02 15.31
C ARG A 141 -3.85 21.29 16.80
N LEU A 142 -4.98 20.92 17.40
CA LEU A 142 -5.20 21.05 18.83
C LEU A 142 -4.27 20.10 19.61
N ALA A 143 -4.08 18.86 19.14
CA ALA A 143 -3.15 17.91 19.73
C ALA A 143 -1.70 18.43 19.68
N LYS A 144 -1.28 19.02 18.56
CA LYS A 144 0.03 19.67 18.40
C LYS A 144 0.18 20.85 19.36
N TRP A 145 -0.82 21.72 19.44
CA TRP A 145 -0.83 22.85 20.37
C TRP A 145 -0.71 22.39 21.83
N ARG A 146 -1.46 21.36 22.24
CA ARG A 146 -1.35 20.77 23.59
C ARG A 146 0.06 20.26 23.87
N LEU A 147 0.69 19.60 22.89
CA LEU A 147 2.06 19.12 23.00
C LEU A 147 3.05 20.29 23.16
N ASP A 148 2.89 21.35 22.38
CA ASP A 148 3.73 22.55 22.45
C ASP A 148 3.58 23.26 23.82
N GLN A 149 2.37 23.38 24.36
CA GLN A 149 2.15 23.92 25.70
C GLN A 149 2.84 23.08 26.79
N ARG A 150 2.74 21.73 26.69
CA ARG A 150 3.43 20.83 27.61
C ARG A 150 4.95 20.97 27.53
N ASN A 151 5.50 21.13 26.32
CA ASN A 151 6.94 21.35 26.11
C ASN A 151 7.42 22.68 26.72
N LEU A 152 6.54 23.68 26.78
CA LEU A 152 6.79 24.97 27.45
C LEU A 152 6.52 24.94 28.97
N ALA A 153 6.19 23.77 29.53
CA ALA A 153 5.76 23.60 30.93
C ALA A 153 4.57 24.48 31.33
N VAL A 154 3.70 24.83 30.37
CA VAL A 154 2.46 25.57 30.59
C VAL A 154 1.33 24.57 30.81
N ALA A 155 0.63 24.69 31.95
CA ALA A 155 -0.56 23.88 32.21
C ALA A 155 -1.71 24.34 31.31
N VAL A 156 -2.25 23.43 30.50
CA VAL A 156 -3.41 23.69 29.64
C VAL A 156 -4.66 23.70 30.50
N THR A 157 -5.27 24.87 30.69
CA THR A 157 -6.60 24.97 31.33
C THR A 157 -7.72 24.77 30.31
N PRO A 158 -8.91 24.32 30.73
CA PRO A 158 -10.06 24.17 29.82
C PRO A 158 -10.44 25.46 29.08
N GLU A 159 -10.26 26.63 29.70
CA GLU A 159 -10.56 27.92 29.10
C GLU A 159 -9.57 28.28 27.98
N MET A 160 -8.28 28.01 28.20
CA MET A 160 -7.24 28.21 27.17
C MET A 160 -7.49 27.32 25.96
N GLU A 161 -7.84 26.06 26.21
CA GLU A 161 -8.11 25.10 25.14
C GLU A 161 -9.35 25.48 24.33
N ALA A 162 -10.44 25.88 24.98
CA ALA A 162 -11.65 26.33 24.29
C ALA A 162 -11.41 27.61 23.46
N ALA A 163 -10.62 28.56 23.98
CA ALA A 163 -10.26 29.77 23.25
C ALA A 163 -9.40 29.45 22.01
N GLU A 164 -8.44 28.54 22.15
CA GLU A 164 -7.61 28.09 21.04
C GLU A 164 -8.40 27.29 20.00
N GLU A 165 -9.29 26.40 20.43
CA GLU A 165 -10.17 25.64 19.54
C GLU A 165 -11.05 26.58 18.69
N ALA A 166 -11.63 27.63 19.30
CA ALA A 166 -12.40 28.63 18.57
C ALA A 166 -11.54 29.39 17.55
N ARG A 167 -10.31 29.76 17.91
CA ARG A 167 -9.35 30.41 17.00
C ARG A 167 -9.01 29.51 15.81
N LEU A 168 -8.68 28.24 16.07
CA LEU A 168 -8.32 27.26 15.03
C LEU A 168 -9.50 26.98 14.10
N LYS A 169 -10.72 26.86 14.62
CA LYS A 169 -11.93 26.71 13.79
C LYS A 169 -12.12 27.89 12.84
N ALA A 170 -11.92 29.11 13.33
CA ALA A 170 -12.02 30.31 12.51
C ALA A 170 -10.93 30.36 11.42
N ASP A 171 -9.67 30.03 11.75
CA ASP A 171 -8.59 29.95 10.76
C ASP A 171 -8.88 28.85 9.72
N ILE A 172 -9.22 27.63 10.15
CA ILE A 172 -9.51 26.50 9.25
C ILE A 172 -10.64 26.87 8.26
N ALA A 173 -11.68 27.56 8.71
CA ALA A 173 -12.76 28.01 7.82
C ALA A 173 -12.23 28.95 6.71
N VAL A 174 -11.40 29.94 7.08
CA VAL A 174 -10.78 30.88 6.12
C VAL A 174 -9.83 30.15 5.16
N GLN A 175 -8.99 29.25 5.67
CA GLN A 175 -8.05 28.49 4.84
C GLN A 175 -8.79 27.52 3.91
N LYS A 176 -9.88 26.90 4.39
CA LYS A 176 -10.73 26.00 3.60
C LYS A 176 -11.35 26.76 2.43
N GLU A 177 -11.91 27.94 2.64
CA GLU A 177 -12.45 28.76 1.56
C GLU A 177 -11.40 29.11 0.50
N LYS A 178 -10.17 29.45 0.92
CA LYS A 178 -9.06 29.71 -0.01
C LYS A 178 -8.68 28.47 -0.81
N ALA A 179 -8.54 27.31 -0.16
CA ALA A 179 -8.21 26.07 -0.83
C ALA A 179 -9.30 25.63 -1.81
N LEU A 180 -10.58 25.76 -1.43
CA LEU A 180 -11.72 25.50 -2.31
C LEU A 180 -11.73 26.45 -3.51
N ALA A 181 -11.48 27.74 -3.29
CA ALA A 181 -11.38 28.75 -4.35
C ALA A 181 -10.24 28.47 -5.33
N ALA A 182 -9.13 27.92 -4.85
CA ALA A 182 -7.99 27.50 -5.68
C ALA A 182 -8.23 26.17 -6.42
N GLY A 183 -9.41 25.54 -6.29
CA GLY A 183 -9.78 24.32 -7.00
C GLY A 183 -9.65 23.03 -6.18
N GLY A 184 -9.49 23.15 -4.86
CA GLY A 184 -9.35 22.04 -3.91
C GLY A 184 -8.04 21.26 -4.07
N LEU A 185 -7.95 20.09 -3.45
CA LEU A 185 -6.70 19.31 -3.43
C LEU A 185 -6.33 18.83 -4.84
N PHE A 186 -5.13 19.16 -5.29
CA PHE A 186 -4.55 18.60 -6.50
C PHE A 186 -3.79 17.32 -6.17
N VAL A 187 -4.09 16.22 -6.86
CA VAL A 187 -3.35 14.97 -6.70
C VAL A 187 -2.52 14.71 -7.96
N LEU A 188 -1.20 14.61 -7.79
CA LEU A 188 -0.27 14.33 -8.87
C LEU A 188 0.35 12.95 -8.65
N GLY A 189 0.22 12.04 -9.62
CA GLY A 189 1.04 10.83 -9.67
C GLY A 189 2.26 11.05 -10.55
N THR A 190 3.46 10.81 -10.03
CA THR A 190 4.69 10.97 -10.84
C THR A 190 4.86 9.85 -11.86
N GLU A 191 4.21 8.70 -11.60
CA GLU A 191 4.22 7.47 -12.39
C GLU A 191 2.88 6.73 -12.20
N ARG A 192 2.67 5.66 -12.96
CA ARG A 192 1.55 4.72 -12.77
C ARG A 192 2.06 3.48 -12.05
N HIS A 193 1.30 3.01 -11.07
CA HIS A 193 1.58 1.72 -10.44
C HIS A 193 1.21 0.56 -11.37
N GLU A 194 1.78 -0.61 -11.09
CA GLU A 194 1.38 -1.88 -11.70
C GLU A 194 -0.12 -2.15 -11.56
N SER A 195 -0.68 -1.85 -10.39
CA SER A 195 -2.12 -1.99 -10.15
C SER A 195 -2.85 -0.67 -10.25
N ARG A 196 -3.91 -0.68 -11.06
CA ARG A 196 -4.82 0.45 -11.22
C ARG A 196 -5.53 0.79 -9.91
N ARG A 197 -5.70 -0.19 -9.01
CA ARG A 197 -6.32 0.02 -7.70
C ARG A 197 -5.50 1.01 -6.86
N ILE A 198 -4.17 0.93 -6.89
CA ILE A 198 -3.29 1.82 -6.12
C ILE A 198 -3.37 3.25 -6.67
N ASP A 199 -3.33 3.41 -7.99
CA ASP A 199 -3.51 4.72 -8.63
C ASP A 199 -4.88 5.35 -8.31
N ASN A 200 -5.94 4.53 -8.29
CA ASN A 200 -7.28 4.99 -7.92
C ASN A 200 -7.35 5.41 -6.44
N GLN A 201 -6.60 4.75 -5.55
CA GLN A 201 -6.51 5.14 -4.14
C GLN A 201 -5.80 6.49 -3.96
N LEU A 202 -4.73 6.73 -4.73
CA LEU A 202 -4.07 8.04 -4.77
C LEU A 202 -5.04 9.10 -5.29
N ARG A 203 -5.70 8.85 -6.43
CA ARG A 203 -6.73 9.75 -6.97
C ARG A 203 -7.86 10.03 -5.98
N GLY A 204 -8.31 9.03 -5.23
CA GLY A 204 -9.36 9.16 -4.22
C GLY A 204 -8.97 9.99 -2.99
N ARG A 205 -7.77 10.58 -2.96
CA ARG A 205 -7.38 11.59 -1.96
C ARG A 205 -7.99 12.94 -2.24
N THR A 206 -8.32 13.24 -3.49
CA THR A 206 -9.01 14.49 -3.87
C THR A 206 -10.51 14.27 -4.08
N GLY A 207 -11.29 15.35 -4.04
CA GLY A 207 -12.73 15.35 -4.32
C GLY A 207 -13.59 14.64 -3.27
N ARG A 208 -13.13 14.60 -2.02
CA ARG A 208 -13.87 13.96 -0.92
C ARG A 208 -15.09 14.79 -0.54
N GLN A 209 -16.17 14.12 -0.17
CA GLN A 209 -17.43 14.77 0.25
C GLN A 209 -18.01 15.80 -0.75
N GLY A 210 -17.68 15.68 -2.04
CA GLY A 210 -18.13 16.61 -3.07
C GLY A 210 -17.25 17.84 -3.25
N ASP A 211 -16.15 17.96 -2.50
CA ASP A 211 -15.18 19.03 -2.67
C ASP A 211 -14.65 19.08 -4.12
N PRO A 212 -14.30 20.27 -4.64
CA PRO A 212 -13.56 20.38 -5.88
C PRO A 212 -12.20 19.68 -5.77
N GLY A 213 -11.73 19.14 -6.88
CA GLY A 213 -10.52 18.36 -6.89
C GLY A 213 -10.04 18.06 -8.30
N THR A 214 -8.72 17.93 -8.46
CA THR A 214 -8.11 17.57 -9.74
C THR A 214 -7.07 16.48 -9.52
N SER A 215 -6.98 15.52 -10.43
CA SER A 215 -5.92 14.53 -10.43
C SER A 215 -5.25 14.44 -11.79
N LYS A 216 -3.92 14.38 -11.80
CA LYS A 216 -3.11 14.25 -13.02
C LYS A 216 -1.98 13.25 -12.79
N PHE A 217 -1.66 12.46 -13.81
CA PHE A 217 -0.55 11.52 -13.73
C PHE A 217 0.41 11.83 -14.87
N TYR A 218 1.70 11.77 -14.55
CA TYR A 218 2.79 11.89 -15.49
C TYR A 218 3.34 10.50 -15.79
N LEU A 219 3.81 10.32 -17.02
CA LEU A 219 4.48 9.11 -17.46
C LEU A 219 5.66 9.49 -18.36
N SER A 220 6.70 8.66 -18.33
CA SER A 220 7.83 8.66 -19.26
C SER A 220 8.00 7.25 -19.85
N CYS A 221 8.48 7.12 -21.08
CA CYS A 221 8.84 5.83 -21.66
C CYS A 221 9.85 5.04 -20.80
N GLU A 222 10.66 5.76 -20.02
CA GLU A 222 11.68 5.19 -19.14
C GLU A 222 11.10 4.63 -17.82
N ASP A 223 9.82 4.87 -17.53
CA ASP A 223 9.18 4.40 -16.30
C ASP A 223 8.97 2.87 -16.32
N ASP A 224 9.05 2.22 -15.16
CA ASP A 224 9.05 0.76 -15.06
C ASP A 224 7.84 0.10 -15.73
N LEU A 225 6.64 0.65 -15.53
CA LEU A 225 5.42 0.13 -16.15
C LEU A 225 5.50 0.16 -17.68
N LEU A 226 6.02 1.26 -18.25
CA LEU A 226 6.18 1.37 -19.69
C LEU A 226 7.34 0.49 -20.14
N ARG A 227 8.49 0.51 -19.50
CA ARG A 227 9.63 -0.36 -19.86
C ARG A 227 9.27 -1.85 -19.98
N ILE A 228 8.37 -2.38 -19.14
CA ILE A 228 7.97 -3.80 -19.19
C ILE A 228 7.01 -4.11 -20.36
N PHE A 229 6.20 -3.15 -20.83
CA PHE A 229 5.10 -3.41 -21.80
C PHE A 229 5.16 -2.57 -23.08
N ALA A 230 5.77 -1.41 -23.01
CA ALA A 230 6.30 -0.64 -24.12
C ALA A 230 7.63 -1.28 -24.54
N GLY A 231 7.56 -2.38 -25.30
CA GLY A 231 8.69 -2.80 -26.11
C GLY A 231 9.04 -1.73 -27.16
N GLU A 232 9.86 -2.09 -28.15
CA GLU A 232 10.33 -1.19 -29.25
C GLU A 232 9.20 -0.44 -29.99
N ARG A 233 7.97 -0.97 -29.95
CA ARG A 233 6.82 -0.46 -30.71
C ARG A 233 6.28 0.87 -30.19
N LEU A 234 6.22 1.08 -28.87
CA LEU A 234 5.70 2.36 -28.33
C LEU A 234 6.75 3.47 -28.52
N ASP A 235 8.02 3.16 -28.30
CA ASP A 235 9.14 4.08 -28.53
C ASP A 235 9.25 4.49 -29.99
N SER A 236 9.08 3.54 -30.92
CA SER A 236 9.02 3.84 -32.35
C SER A 236 7.85 4.77 -32.70
N ILE A 237 6.67 4.57 -32.08
CA ILE A 237 5.51 5.44 -32.28
C ILE A 237 5.81 6.83 -31.73
N MET A 238 6.34 6.97 -30.51
CA MET A 238 6.65 8.28 -29.92
C MET A 238 7.70 9.05 -30.73
N ARG A 239 8.76 8.38 -31.20
CA ARG A 239 9.77 8.98 -32.10
C ARG A 239 9.15 9.42 -33.44
N SER A 240 8.21 8.65 -33.98
CA SER A 240 7.52 8.98 -35.23
C SER A 240 6.53 10.14 -35.12
N PHE A 241 5.97 10.37 -33.93
CA PHE A 241 5.06 11.48 -33.67
C PHE A 241 5.77 12.85 -33.65
N GLY A 242 7.11 12.89 -33.69
CA GLY A 242 7.87 14.14 -33.85
C GLY A 242 7.61 15.15 -32.74
N VAL A 243 7.35 14.68 -31.52
CA VAL A 243 7.04 15.53 -30.37
C VAL A 243 8.29 16.30 -30.00
N ALA A 244 8.20 17.63 -29.96
CA ALA A 244 9.31 18.48 -29.54
C ALA A 244 9.62 18.25 -28.05
N GLU A 245 10.90 18.32 -27.68
CA GLU A 245 11.33 18.26 -26.29
C GLU A 245 10.54 19.29 -25.46
N GLY A 246 9.87 18.82 -24.39
CA GLY A 246 9.06 19.68 -23.52
C GLY A 246 7.56 19.77 -23.83
N GLU A 247 7.06 19.17 -24.92
CA GLU A 247 5.61 19.14 -25.20
C GLU A 247 4.90 17.95 -24.53
N ALA A 248 3.82 18.22 -23.81
CA ALA A 248 3.01 17.19 -23.16
C ALA A 248 2.13 16.47 -24.19
N ILE A 249 2.32 15.15 -24.33
CA ILE A 249 1.48 14.31 -25.18
C ILE A 249 0.18 14.00 -24.44
N THR A 250 -0.95 14.55 -24.91
CA THR A 250 -2.28 14.15 -24.44
C THR A 250 -3.04 13.49 -25.57
N HIS A 251 -3.09 12.15 -25.59
CA HIS A 251 -3.88 11.42 -26.59
C HIS A 251 -4.74 10.30 -25.96
N PRO A 252 -6.03 10.16 -26.32
CA PRO A 252 -6.92 9.13 -25.76
C PRO A 252 -6.41 7.68 -25.93
N TRP A 253 -5.74 7.36 -27.04
CA TRP A 253 -5.17 6.01 -27.26
C TRP A 253 -4.08 5.64 -26.23
N LEU A 254 -3.30 6.62 -25.74
CA LEU A 254 -2.23 6.38 -24.77
C LEU A 254 -2.81 5.89 -23.43
N ASN A 255 -3.91 6.50 -22.99
CA ASN A 255 -4.62 6.05 -21.79
C ASN A 255 -5.10 4.60 -21.90
N ARG A 256 -5.61 4.18 -23.08
CA ARG A 256 -6.02 2.80 -23.34
C ARG A 256 -4.83 1.84 -23.33
N ALA A 257 -3.70 2.24 -23.93
CA ALA A 257 -2.48 1.42 -23.94
C ALA A 257 -1.95 1.18 -22.52
N ILE A 258 -1.91 2.22 -21.68
CA ILE A 258 -1.53 2.12 -20.26
C ILE A 258 -2.49 1.19 -19.51
N GLU A 259 -3.81 1.33 -19.72
CA GLU A 259 -4.80 0.46 -19.09
C GLU A 259 -4.60 -1.02 -19.48
N THR A 260 -4.29 -1.30 -20.75
CA THR A 260 -3.99 -2.67 -21.21
C THR A 260 -2.71 -3.21 -20.56
N ALA A 261 -1.67 -2.38 -20.43
CA ALA A 261 -0.44 -2.77 -19.75
C ALA A 261 -0.69 -3.12 -18.28
N GLN A 262 -1.41 -2.27 -17.53
CA GLN A 262 -1.77 -2.53 -16.14
C GLN A 262 -2.58 -3.83 -15.99
N LYS A 263 -3.58 -4.06 -16.85
CA LYS A 263 -4.37 -5.31 -16.81
C LYS A 263 -3.50 -6.55 -17.00
N ARG A 264 -2.50 -6.49 -17.89
CA ARG A 264 -1.57 -7.62 -18.10
C ARG A 264 -0.70 -7.88 -16.88
N VAL A 265 -0.21 -6.83 -16.21
CA VAL A 265 0.53 -6.98 -14.95
C VAL A 265 -0.34 -7.60 -13.87
N GLU A 266 -1.56 -7.09 -13.71
CA GLU A 266 -2.50 -7.60 -12.72
C GLU A 266 -2.83 -9.08 -12.96
N THR A 267 -3.04 -9.51 -14.22
CA THR A 267 -3.23 -10.93 -14.56
C THR A 267 -1.99 -11.76 -14.24
N ARG A 268 -0.79 -11.30 -14.61
CA ARG A 268 0.47 -12.01 -14.29
C ARG A 268 0.64 -12.19 -12.77
N ASN A 269 0.43 -11.14 -11.99
CA ASN A 269 0.54 -11.19 -10.53
C ASN A 269 -0.56 -12.08 -9.92
N TYR A 270 -1.76 -12.07 -10.49
CA TYR A 270 -2.84 -12.98 -10.11
C TYR A 270 -2.47 -14.45 -10.34
N ASP A 271 -1.90 -14.79 -11.49
CA ASP A 271 -1.50 -16.17 -11.81
C ASP A 271 -0.37 -16.66 -10.90
N ILE A 272 0.63 -15.81 -10.62
CA ILE A 272 1.70 -16.10 -9.65
C ILE A 272 1.07 -16.39 -8.28
N ARG A 273 0.19 -15.51 -7.80
CA ARG A 273 -0.46 -15.67 -6.50
C ARG A 273 -1.36 -16.90 -6.44
N LYS A 274 -2.08 -17.20 -7.52
CA LYS A 274 -2.91 -18.41 -7.63
C LYS A 274 -2.06 -19.67 -7.54
N ASN A 275 -0.87 -19.68 -8.14
CA ASN A 275 0.02 -20.82 -8.03
C ASN A 275 0.60 -20.97 -6.62
N LEU A 276 1.01 -19.86 -5.98
CA LEU A 276 1.41 -19.89 -4.56
C LEU A 276 0.29 -20.42 -3.65
N LEU A 277 -0.95 -19.94 -3.87
CA LEU A 277 -2.10 -20.39 -3.10
C LEU A 277 -2.33 -21.90 -3.22
N LYS A 278 -2.12 -22.51 -4.39
CA LYS A 278 -2.25 -23.97 -4.53
C LYS A 278 -1.25 -24.74 -3.65
N TYR A 279 -0.02 -24.24 -3.50
CA TYR A 279 0.96 -24.84 -2.59
C TYR A 279 0.53 -24.65 -1.13
N ASP A 280 0.06 -23.44 -0.80
CA ASP A 280 -0.45 -23.12 0.54
C ASP A 280 -1.69 -23.97 0.88
N ASP A 281 -2.58 -24.26 -0.07
CA ASP A 281 -3.78 -25.07 0.13
C ASP A 281 -3.41 -26.49 0.57
N VAL A 282 -2.43 -27.13 -0.09
CA VAL A 282 -1.95 -28.47 0.29
C VAL A 282 -1.36 -28.45 1.70
N VAL A 283 -0.52 -27.45 2.00
CA VAL A 283 0.09 -27.30 3.34
C VAL A 283 -0.98 -27.01 4.39
N ASN A 284 -2.02 -26.26 4.04
CA ASN A 284 -3.11 -25.90 4.92
C ASN A 284 -4.02 -27.11 5.22
N ASP A 285 -4.26 -27.98 4.25
CA ASP A 285 -5.03 -29.21 4.46
C ASP A 285 -4.28 -30.19 5.37
N GLN A 286 -2.97 -30.35 5.17
CA GLN A 286 -2.10 -31.11 6.10
C GLN A 286 -2.11 -30.48 7.50
N ARG A 287 -2.01 -29.14 7.57
CA ARG A 287 -2.06 -28.42 8.84
C ARG A 287 -3.39 -28.65 9.56
N LYS A 288 -4.52 -28.59 8.86
CA LYS A 288 -5.84 -28.83 9.46
C LYS A 288 -5.93 -30.23 10.05
N ALA A 289 -5.56 -31.26 9.29
CA ALA A 289 -5.59 -32.64 9.78
C ALA A 289 -4.76 -32.83 11.07
N VAL A 290 -3.53 -32.30 11.09
CA VAL A 290 -2.66 -32.36 12.28
C VAL A 290 -3.22 -31.54 13.45
N PHE A 291 -3.77 -30.36 13.18
CA PHE A 291 -4.31 -29.49 14.23
C PHE A 291 -5.63 -30.02 14.80
N GLU A 292 -6.47 -30.65 13.99
CA GLU A 292 -7.69 -31.34 14.42
C GLU A 292 -7.33 -32.50 15.34
N GLN A 293 -6.43 -33.39 14.91
CA GLN A 293 -5.95 -34.50 15.75
C GLN A 293 -5.28 -34.00 17.04
N ARG A 294 -4.47 -32.93 16.96
CA ARG A 294 -3.87 -32.31 18.14
C ARG A 294 -4.93 -31.77 19.10
N GLN A 295 -5.98 -31.12 18.59
CA GLN A 295 -7.04 -30.58 19.42
C GLN A 295 -7.81 -31.71 20.12
N GLU A 296 -8.12 -32.79 19.41
CA GLU A 296 -8.73 -33.98 19.99
C GLU A 296 -7.90 -34.54 21.15
N PHE A 297 -6.57 -34.62 20.99
CA PHE A 297 -5.69 -35.09 22.07
C PHE A 297 -5.65 -34.15 23.27
N MET A 298 -5.68 -32.84 23.03
CA MET A 298 -5.63 -31.84 24.09
C MET A 298 -6.95 -31.76 24.87
N ASP A 299 -8.08 -32.06 24.24
CA ASP A 299 -9.41 -32.03 24.85
C ASP A 299 -9.78 -33.36 25.53
N ALA A 300 -9.11 -34.46 25.17
CA ALA A 300 -9.31 -35.75 25.79
C ALA A 300 -8.83 -35.77 27.26
N THR A 301 -9.64 -36.39 28.12
CA THR A 301 -9.28 -36.60 29.54
C THR A 301 -8.46 -37.87 29.76
N ASP A 302 -8.55 -38.82 28.84
CA ASP A 302 -7.78 -40.07 28.82
C ASP A 302 -7.43 -40.43 27.37
N LEU A 303 -6.17 -40.82 27.16
CA LEU A 303 -5.61 -41.24 25.86
C LEU A 303 -5.06 -42.67 25.91
N SER A 304 -5.33 -43.42 26.97
CA SER A 304 -4.72 -44.74 27.21
C SER A 304 -5.00 -45.76 26.11
N GLU A 305 -6.24 -45.79 25.59
CA GLU A 305 -6.62 -46.67 24.47
C GLU A 305 -5.84 -46.33 23.19
N LEU A 306 -5.76 -45.04 22.87
CA LEU A 306 -5.06 -44.57 21.68
C LEU A 306 -3.54 -44.81 21.78
N VAL A 307 -2.95 -44.60 22.96
CA VAL A 307 -1.54 -44.92 23.21
C VAL A 307 -1.29 -46.43 23.09
N ALA A 308 -2.22 -47.27 23.53
CA ALA A 308 -2.11 -48.72 23.38
C ALA A 308 -2.24 -49.17 21.91
N GLU A 309 -3.09 -48.51 21.13
CA GLU A 309 -3.18 -48.70 19.67
C GLU A 309 -1.86 -48.31 18.98
N PHE A 310 -1.38 -47.08 19.17
CA PHE A 310 -0.12 -46.61 18.58
C PHE A 310 1.07 -47.48 18.97
N ARG A 311 1.09 -47.98 20.22
CA ARG A 311 2.13 -48.93 20.66
C ARG A 311 2.09 -50.23 19.86
N ARG A 312 0.90 -50.82 19.68
CA ARG A 312 0.75 -52.06 18.89
C ARG A 312 1.17 -51.86 17.44
N ASP A 313 0.76 -50.76 16.82
CA ASP A 313 1.12 -50.44 15.43
C ASP A 313 2.64 -50.31 15.26
N VAL A 314 3.30 -49.59 16.16
CA VAL A 314 4.77 -49.42 16.14
C VAL A 314 5.49 -50.77 16.34
N ILE A 315 5.02 -51.61 17.27
CA ILE A 315 5.61 -52.92 17.52
C ILE A 315 5.42 -53.84 16.31
N SER A 316 4.21 -53.86 15.72
CA SER A 316 3.94 -54.69 14.54
C SER A 316 4.76 -54.24 13.33
N ASP A 317 4.90 -52.92 13.08
CA ASP A 317 5.76 -52.38 12.02
C ASP A 317 7.23 -52.78 12.22
N LEU A 318 7.72 -52.79 13.47
CA LEU A 318 9.06 -53.24 13.82
C LEU A 318 9.21 -54.74 13.55
N VAL A 319 8.31 -55.57 14.07
CA VAL A 319 8.37 -57.03 13.91
C VAL A 319 8.24 -57.41 12.44
N GLU A 320 7.28 -56.86 11.68
CA GLU A 320 7.12 -57.18 10.25
C GLU A 320 8.37 -56.82 9.43
N ARG A 321 9.05 -55.72 9.79
CA ARG A 321 10.26 -55.27 9.09
C ARG A 321 11.45 -56.22 9.28
N TYR A 322 11.65 -56.77 10.48
CA TYR A 322 12.81 -57.62 10.81
C TYR A 322 12.48 -59.11 10.82
N MET A 323 11.20 -59.47 10.94
CA MET A 323 10.65 -60.82 10.85
C MET A 323 9.55 -60.86 9.78
N PRO A 324 9.87 -60.77 8.47
CA PRO A 324 8.84 -60.72 7.44
C PRO A 324 7.96 -61.99 7.46
N PRO A 325 6.62 -61.88 7.41
CA PRO A 325 5.69 -62.99 7.68
C PRO A 325 5.74 -64.13 6.64
N LYS A 326 6.40 -63.91 5.49
CA LYS A 326 6.59 -64.90 4.42
C LYS A 326 8.02 -65.44 4.35
N ALA A 327 8.91 -64.97 5.21
CA ALA A 327 10.30 -65.40 5.28
C ALA A 327 10.42 -66.63 6.19
N TYR A 328 11.42 -67.47 5.92
CA TYR A 328 11.78 -68.54 6.84
C TYR A 328 12.45 -67.96 8.09
N ALA A 329 12.36 -68.64 9.24
CA ALA A 329 12.94 -68.16 10.50
C ALA A 329 14.45 -67.86 10.41
N GLU A 330 15.18 -68.60 9.57
CA GLU A 330 16.62 -68.38 9.29
C GLU A 330 16.92 -67.04 8.60
N GLN A 331 15.91 -66.41 8.02
CA GLN A 331 16.00 -65.13 7.30
C GLN A 331 15.56 -63.95 8.17
N TRP A 332 15.12 -64.19 9.41
CA TRP A 332 14.78 -63.13 10.35
C TRP A 332 16.04 -62.43 10.86
N ASP A 333 15.99 -61.10 10.89
CA ASP A 333 17.06 -60.26 11.41
C ASP A 333 16.80 -59.92 12.89
N ILE A 334 16.97 -60.92 13.75
CA ILE A 334 16.74 -60.77 15.19
C ILE A 334 17.75 -59.82 15.84
N ALA A 335 18.97 -59.75 15.32
CA ALA A 335 19.98 -58.82 15.79
C ALA A 335 19.59 -57.36 15.49
N GLY A 336 19.07 -57.09 14.29
CA GLY A 336 18.52 -55.78 13.92
C GLY A 336 17.27 -55.41 14.72
N LEU A 337 16.39 -56.37 15.00
CA LEU A 337 15.23 -56.16 15.86
C LEU A 337 15.65 -55.80 17.30
N ASP A 338 16.62 -56.51 17.89
CA ASP A 338 17.14 -56.23 19.24
C ASP A 338 17.77 -54.83 19.33
N GLU A 339 18.57 -54.43 18.34
CA GLU A 339 19.14 -53.08 18.28
C GLU A 339 18.04 -52.01 18.26
N LYS A 340 16.96 -52.23 17.50
CA LYS A 340 15.85 -51.29 17.38
C LYS A 340 14.95 -51.24 18.58
N VAL A 341 14.62 -52.38 19.17
CA VAL A 341 13.85 -52.46 20.42
C VAL A 341 14.61 -51.73 21.54
N ARG A 342 15.93 -51.92 21.64
CA ARG A 342 16.75 -51.18 22.61
C ARG A 342 16.82 -49.68 22.31
N GLY A 343 16.96 -49.30 21.04
CA GLY A 343 17.12 -47.90 20.63
C GLY A 343 15.84 -47.08 20.68
N GLU A 344 14.69 -47.65 20.29
CA GLU A 344 13.42 -46.95 20.14
C GLU A 344 12.47 -47.19 21.32
N LEU A 345 12.42 -48.42 21.86
CA LEU A 345 11.58 -48.75 23.02
C LEU A 345 12.33 -48.66 24.36
N GLY A 346 13.67 -48.65 24.34
CA GLY A 346 14.48 -48.58 25.56
C GLY A 346 14.44 -49.87 26.40
N LEU A 347 14.08 -51.00 25.80
CA LEU A 347 13.97 -52.29 26.46
C LEU A 347 15.15 -53.19 26.12
N GLU A 348 15.66 -53.92 27.10
CA GLU A 348 16.62 -55.01 26.91
C GLU A 348 15.89 -56.32 27.12
N LEU A 349 15.62 -57.03 26.01
CA LEU A 349 14.82 -58.25 25.99
C LEU A 349 15.61 -59.39 25.35
N PRO A 350 15.39 -60.64 25.77
CA PRO A 350 16.11 -61.79 25.23
C PRO A 350 15.49 -62.25 23.89
N LEU A 351 15.45 -61.37 22.88
CA LEU A 351 14.79 -61.64 21.60
C LEU A 351 15.41 -62.82 20.84
N ALA A 352 16.73 -63.00 20.96
CA ALA A 352 17.44 -64.14 20.37
C ALA A 352 17.00 -65.47 20.99
N ASP A 353 16.73 -65.48 22.30
CA ASP A 353 16.24 -66.67 22.99
C ASP A 353 14.79 -66.95 22.60
N TRP A 354 13.95 -65.91 22.55
CA TRP A 354 12.55 -66.04 22.11
C TRP A 354 12.46 -66.55 20.68
N ALA A 355 13.23 -66.01 19.74
CA ALA A 355 13.21 -66.45 18.35
C ALA A 355 13.71 -67.89 18.12
N ALA A 356 14.45 -68.45 19.08
CA ALA A 356 14.94 -69.82 19.04
C ALA A 356 13.94 -70.86 19.62
N GLU A 357 12.83 -70.42 20.23
CA GLU A 357 11.78 -71.31 20.73
C GLU A 357 11.02 -72.01 19.57
N GLU A 358 10.63 -73.27 19.75
CA GLU A 358 9.87 -74.00 18.72
C GLU A 358 8.45 -73.43 18.59
N GLY A 359 8.07 -73.06 17.36
CA GLY A 359 6.71 -72.58 17.06
C GLY A 359 6.51 -71.08 17.20
N VAL A 360 7.58 -70.30 17.36
CA VAL A 360 7.53 -68.83 17.43
C VAL A 360 6.95 -68.25 16.15
N SER A 361 6.01 -67.32 16.33
CA SER A 361 5.39 -66.55 15.27
C SER A 361 5.60 -65.06 15.50
N ASN A 362 5.33 -64.25 14.48
CA ASN A 362 5.30 -62.80 14.62
C ASN A 362 4.33 -62.37 15.73
N GLU A 363 3.13 -62.95 15.79
CA GLU A 363 2.10 -62.63 16.78
C GLU A 363 2.60 -62.85 18.22
N GLU A 364 3.36 -63.94 18.45
CA GLU A 364 3.94 -64.25 19.77
C GLU A 364 5.02 -63.23 20.17
N ILE A 365 5.85 -62.79 19.22
CA ILE A 365 6.87 -61.76 19.49
C ILE A 365 6.22 -60.39 19.69
N GLU A 366 5.18 -60.05 18.90
CA GLU A 366 4.40 -58.81 19.07
C GLU A 366 3.68 -58.75 20.41
N GLU A 367 3.15 -59.86 20.94
CA GLU A 367 2.48 -59.90 22.25
C GLU A 367 3.46 -59.80 23.43
N ARG A 368 4.68 -60.34 23.26
CA ARG A 368 5.74 -60.29 24.28
C ARG A 368 6.44 -58.93 24.37
N LEU A 369 6.45 -58.17 23.27
CA LEU A 369 6.95 -56.78 23.18
C LEU A 369 5.91 -55.78 23.69
#